data_AF-W1J8Y5-F1
#
_entry.id   AF-W1J8Y5-F1
#
_cell.length_a   1.000
_cell.length_b   1.000
_cell.length_c   1.000
_cell.angle_alpha   90.00
_cell.angle_beta   90.00
_cell.angle_gamma   90.00
#
_symmetry.space_group_name_H-M   'P 1'
#
loop_
_entity.id
_entity.type
_entity.pdbx_description
1 polymer ?
#
loop_
_entity_poly.entity_id
_entity_poly.type
_entity_poly.pdbx_seq_one_letter_code
_entity_poly.pdbx_strand_id
1 'polypeptide(L)' 'MPNDKLDPLYEATINATEEAIINAMFAAKTMVGRNGNTSYAIPKDRVREILKKYNLLSRI' A
#
# COMPACT_ATOMS: atom_id res chain seq x y z
N MET A 1 16.61 18.14 19.69
CA MET A 1 15.69 17.31 20.50
C MET A 1 16.54 16.26 21.21
N PRO A 2 16.25 15.86 22.44
CA PRO A 2 16.82 14.64 23.01
C PRO A 2 16.45 13.46 22.11
N ASN A 3 17.37 12.53 21.86
CA ASN A 3 17.16 11.42 20.92
C ASN A 3 15.86 10.63 21.21
N ASP A 4 15.52 10.45 22.49
CA ASP A 4 14.33 9.72 22.95
C ASP A 4 12.99 10.39 22.58
N LYS A 5 13.01 11.61 22.05
CA LYS A 5 11.80 12.29 21.52
C LYS A 5 11.65 12.16 20.00
N LEU A 6 12.55 11.43 19.34
CA LEU A 6 12.50 11.21 17.88
C LEU A 6 11.70 9.96 17.50
N ASP A 7 11.46 9.04 18.43
CA ASP A 7 10.70 7.81 18.18
C ASP A 7 9.35 8.06 17.48
N PRO A 8 8.54 9.07 17.86
CA PRO A 8 7.30 9.36 17.15
C PRO A 8 7.51 9.81 15.69
N LEU A 9 8.63 10.47 15.38
CA LEU A 9 8.95 10.89 14.01
C LEU A 9 9.42 9.71 13.16
N TYR A 10 10.17 8.77 13.74
CA TYR A 10 10.56 7.54 13.08
C TYR A 10 9.34 6.68 12.77
N GLU A 11 8.46 6.49 13.75
CA GLU A 11 7.19 5.76 13.57
C GLU A 11 6.30 6.42 12.50
N ALA A 12 6.14 7.74 12.56
CA ALA A 12 5.38 8.47 11.55
C ALA A 12 5.98 8.29 10.14
N THR A 13 7.30 8.29 10.02
CA THR A 13 7.99 8.08 8.74
C THR A 13 7.79 6.67 8.21
N ILE A 14 7.86 5.66 9.08
CA ILE A 14 7.58 4.26 8.73
C ILE A 14 6.14 4.15 8.20
N ASN A 15 5.15 4.59 8.98
CA ASN A 15 3.74 4.50 8.63
C ASN A 15 3.41 5.27 7.34
N ALA A 16 3.94 6.48 7.18
CA ALA A 16 3.71 7.29 5.99
C ALA A 16 4.33 6.65 4.73
N THR A 17 5.50 6.02 4.88
CA THR A 17 6.16 5.34 3.76
C THR A 17 5.40 4.07 3.36
N GLU A 18 4.95 3.29 4.34
CA GLU A 18 4.12 2.10 4.12
C GLU A 18 2.84 2.47 3.35
N GLU A 19 2.11 3.46 3.85
CA GLU A 19 0.87 3.92 3.22
C GLU A 19 1.11 4.53 1.83
N ALA A 20 2.22 5.24 1.61
CA ALA A 20 2.54 5.80 0.31
C ALA A 20 2.72 4.70 -0.76
N ILE A 21 3.40 3.60 -0.42
CA ILE A 21 3.58 2.46 -1.31
C ILE A 21 2.23 1.79 -1.62
N ILE A 22 1.43 1.53 -0.60
CA ILE A 22 0.10 0.90 -0.75
C ILE A 22 -0.80 1.77 -1.63
N ASN A 23 -0.85 3.08 -1.38
CA ASN A 23 -1.64 4.03 -2.14
C ASN A 23 -1.21 4.10 -3.61
N ALA A 24 0.09 4.09 -3.88
CA ALA A 24 0.61 4.08 -5.25
C ALA A 24 0.11 2.85 -6.03
N MET A 25 0.18 1.65 -5.42
CA MET A 25 -0.30 0.41 -6.05
C MET A 25 -1.82 0.40 -6.26
N PHE A 26 -2.60 0.90 -5.29
CA PHE A 26 -4.07 0.94 -5.37
C PHE A 26 -4.60 2.01 -6.34
N ALA A 27 -3.87 3.11 -6.52
CA ALA A 27 -4.22 4.17 -7.45
C ALA A 27 -3.79 3.86 -8.89
N ALA A 28 -2.76 3.03 -9.07
CA ALA A 28 -2.25 2.65 -10.38
C ALA A 28 -3.35 2.04 -11.28
N LYS A 29 -3.25 2.35 -12.58
CA LYS A 29 -4.11 1.81 -13.63
C LYS A 29 -3.30 0.87 -14.50
N THR A 30 -3.96 -0.15 -15.06
CA THR A 30 -3.33 -1.02 -16.07
C THR A 30 -2.87 -0.15 -17.23
N MET A 31 -1.61 -0.33 -17.65
CA MET A 31 -1.03 0.42 -18.76
C MET A 31 -0.18 -0.48 -19.65
N VAL A 32 -0.14 -0.15 -20.93
CA VAL A 32 0.77 -0.75 -21.90
C VAL A 32 1.93 0.21 -22.13
N GLY A 33 3.15 -0.25 -21.88
CA GLY A 33 4.38 0.48 -22.05
C GLY A 33 5.11 0.15 -23.35
N ARG A 34 6.40 0.47 -23.37
CA ARG A 34 7.28 0.22 -24.52
C ARG A 34 7.27 -1.28 -24.89
N ASN A 35 7.33 -1.55 -26.20
CA ASN A 35 7.34 -2.90 -26.77
C ASN A 35 6.10 -3.76 -26.42
N GLY A 36 4.98 -3.13 -26.07
CA GLY A 36 3.75 -3.87 -25.71
C GLY A 36 3.75 -4.48 -24.31
N ASN A 37 4.76 -4.18 -23.48
CA ASN A 37 4.82 -4.65 -22.11
C ASN A 37 3.65 -4.10 -21.30
N THR A 38 2.83 -4.98 -20.74
CA THR A 38 1.66 -4.58 -19.97
C THR A 38 1.95 -4.66 -18.47
N SER A 39 1.75 -3.56 -17.76
CA SER A 39 1.74 -3.52 -16.30
C SER A 39 0.30 -3.45 -15.83
N TYR A 40 -0.14 -4.48 -15.11
CA TYR A 40 -1.52 -4.58 -14.63
C TYR A 40 -1.69 -3.87 -13.30
N ALA A 41 -2.80 -3.15 -13.15
CA ALA A 41 -3.22 -2.65 -11.85
C ALA A 41 -3.46 -3.82 -10.88
N ILE A 42 -3.28 -3.55 -9.59
CA ILE A 42 -3.56 -4.55 -8.57
C ILE A 42 -5.05 -4.94 -8.61
N PRO A 43 -5.39 -6.25 -8.62
CA PRO A 43 -6.77 -6.70 -8.68
C PRO A 43 -7.47 -6.49 -7.33
N LYS A 44 -8.10 -5.33 -7.15
CA LYS A 44 -8.68 -4.86 -5.88
C LYS A 44 -9.63 -5.85 -5.21
N ASP A 45 -10.45 -6.55 -5.99
CA ASP A 45 -11.38 -7.54 -5.43
C ASP A 45 -10.67 -8.79 -4.90
N ARG A 46 -9.60 -9.24 -5.57
CA ARG A 46 -8.75 -10.32 -5.08
C ARG A 46 -8.03 -9.93 -3.80
N VAL A 47 -7.59 -8.68 -3.68
CA VAL A 47 -7.00 -8.17 -2.44
C VAL A 47 -8.02 -8.23 -1.30
N ARG A 48 -9.27 -7.78 -1.54
CA ARG A 48 -10.35 -7.89 -0.54
C ARG A 48 -10.64 -9.33 -0.13
N GLU A 49 -10.66 -10.27 -1.07
CA GLU A 49 -10.81 -11.70 -0.79
C GLU A 49 -9.71 -12.22 0.12
N ILE A 50 -8.45 -11.86 -0.15
CA ILE A 50 -7.29 -12.26 0.65
C ILE A 50 -7.40 -11.67 2.06
N LEU A 51 -7.70 -10.37 2.19
CA LEU A 51 -7.83 -9.73 3.49
C LEU A 51 -8.96 -10.33 4.33
N LYS A 52 -10.11 -10.66 3.70
CA LYS A 52 -11.20 -11.40 4.36
C LYS A 52 -10.76 -12.80 4.80
N LYS A 53 -10.04 -13.54 3.95
CA LYS A 53 -9.54 -14.89 4.27
C LYS A 53 -8.69 -14.92 5.53
N TYR A 54 -7.90 -13.87 5.76
CA TYR A 54 -7.05 -13.75 6.94
C TYR A 54 -7.67 -12.93 8.09
N ASN A 55 -8.97 -12.61 8.02
CA ASN A 55 -9.67 -11.81 9.02
C ASN A 55 -9.04 -10.43 9.30
N LEU A 56 -8.37 -9.85 8.30
CA LEU A 56 -7.74 -8.52 8.38
C LEU A 56 -8.69 -7.39 7.94
N LEU A 57 -9.90 -7.73 7.47
CA LEU A 57 -10.91 -6.78 7.02
C LEU A 57 -12.04 -6.75 8.06
N SER A 58 -12.04 -5.74 8.93
CA SER A 58 -13.13 -5.50 9.87
C SER A 58 -14.38 -4.97 9.14
N ARG A 59 -15.57 -5.30 9.66
CA ARG A 59 -16.80 -4.59 9.27
C ARG A 59 -16.70 -3.18 9.84
N ILE A 60 -16.66 -2.18 8.96
CA ILE A 60 -16.97 -0.79 9.29
C ILE A 60 -18.50 -0.66 9.39
#